data_AF-A0A849EN07-F1
#
_entry.id   AF-A0A849EN07-F1
#
_cell.length_a   1.000
_cell.length_b   1.000
_cell.length_c   1.000
_cell.angle_alpha   90.00
_cell.angle_beta   90.00
_cell.angle_gamma   90.00
#
_symmetry.space_group_name_H-M   'P 1'
#
loop_
_entity.id
_entity.type
_entity.pdbx_description
1 polymer ?
#
loop_
_entity_poly.entity_id
_entity_poly.type
_entity_poly.pdbx_seq_one_letter_code
_entity_poly.pdbx_strand_id
1 'polypeptide(L)'
;MLRLGAPSNKTREMDPDDIFHVRLKLMIVMAKAYLQGCPMGKHRRAAMLENARHVEAEAIDLGGMVSDFSQDEASAPPPSYDHLFYQRVKLIAVMIKAAAKGFPISDHRRSSMQENIDMICQSLVSDNGTDNIASQQVA
;
A
#
# COMPACT_ATOMS: atom_id res chain seq x y z
N MET A 1 -9.21 -31.99 2.61
CA MET A 1 -8.81 -30.58 2.79
C MET A 1 -9.67 -29.74 1.84
N LEU A 2 -10.57 -28.91 2.35
CA LEU A 2 -11.45 -28.08 1.51
C LEU A 2 -10.63 -26.96 0.89
N ARG A 3 -10.51 -26.95 -0.45
CA ARG A 3 -9.89 -25.84 -1.18
C ARG A 3 -10.89 -24.69 -1.22
N LEU A 4 -10.74 -23.75 -0.29
CA LEU A 4 -11.44 -22.47 -0.28
C LEU A 4 -10.65 -21.51 -1.18
N GLY A 5 -11.17 -21.23 -2.36
CA GLY A 5 -10.55 -20.32 -3.32
C GLY A 5 -11.44 -20.11 -4.54
N ALA A 6 -11.18 -19.05 -5.30
CA ALA A 6 -11.85 -18.82 -6.56
C ALA A 6 -11.61 -20.01 -7.53
N PRO A 7 -12.59 -20.37 -8.37
CA PRO A 7 -12.37 -21.35 -9.43
C PRO A 7 -11.24 -20.87 -10.35
N SER A 8 -10.50 -21.80 -10.97
CA SER A 8 -9.28 -21.50 -11.74
C SER A 8 -9.50 -20.59 -12.96
N ASN A 9 -10.75 -20.46 -13.41
CA ASN A 9 -11.14 -19.52 -14.47
C ASN A 9 -11.36 -18.07 -13.95
N LYS A 10 -11.29 -17.85 -12.64
CA LYS A 10 -11.40 -16.54 -11.98
C LYS A 10 -10.12 -16.14 -11.24
N THR A 11 -9.03 -16.86 -11.47
CA THR A 11 -7.71 -16.54 -10.91
C THR A 11 -6.85 -15.93 -12.01
N ARG A 12 -6.37 -14.70 -11.79
CA ARG A 12 -5.34 -14.06 -12.60
C ARG A 12 -3.98 -14.28 -11.94
N GLU A 13 -2.91 -14.32 -12.73
CA GLU A 13 -1.55 -14.25 -12.21
C GLU A 13 -1.33 -12.87 -11.55
N MET A 14 -0.70 -12.85 -10.37
CA MET A 14 -0.40 -11.61 -9.68
C MET A 14 0.85 -10.98 -10.29
N ASP A 15 0.72 -9.75 -10.76
CA ASP A 15 1.86 -8.94 -11.19
C ASP A 15 2.53 -8.26 -9.97
N PRO A 16 3.72 -7.66 -10.14
CA PRO A 16 4.40 -6.95 -9.04
C PRO A 16 3.56 -5.84 -8.42
N ASP A 17 2.73 -5.16 -9.20
CA ASP A 17 1.85 -4.09 -8.72
C ASP A 17 0.75 -4.67 -7.82
N ASP A 18 0.13 -5.79 -8.17
CA ASP A 18 -0.83 -6.49 -7.31
C ASP A 18 -0.20 -6.82 -5.95
N ILE A 19 1.04 -7.31 -5.97
CA ILE A 19 1.79 -7.67 -4.76
C ILE A 19 2.02 -6.41 -3.93
N PHE A 20 2.49 -5.33 -4.54
CA PHE A 20 2.68 -4.04 -3.88
C PHE A 20 1.37 -3.55 -3.24
N HIS A 21 0.26 -3.55 -3.98
CA HIS A 21 -1.03 -3.09 -3.50
C HIS A 21 -1.56 -3.93 -2.34
N VAL A 22 -1.46 -5.25 -2.42
CA VAL A 22 -1.89 -6.14 -1.33
C VAL A 22 -1.04 -5.91 -0.08
N ARG A 23 0.29 -5.78 -0.25
CA ARG A 23 1.22 -5.49 0.85
C ARG A 23 0.97 -4.11 1.46
N LEU A 24 0.70 -3.09 0.65
CA LEU A 24 0.36 -1.74 1.10
C LEU A 24 -0.97 -1.74 1.88
N LYS A 25 -2.02 -2.40 1.35
CA LYS A 25 -3.31 -2.54 2.04
C LYS A 25 -3.15 -3.25 3.40
N LEU A 26 -2.36 -4.33 3.45
CA LEU A 26 -2.05 -5.01 4.71
C LEU A 26 -1.28 -4.10 5.68
N MET A 27 -0.33 -3.31 5.18
CA MET A 27 0.42 -2.34 5.97
C MET A 27 -0.51 -1.31 6.63
N ILE A 28 -1.45 -0.77 5.85
CA ILE A 28 -2.47 0.19 6.32
C ILE A 28 -3.34 -0.42 7.42
N VAL A 29 -3.82 -1.65 7.24
CA VAL A 29 -4.65 -2.33 8.24
C VAL A 29 -3.88 -2.51 9.56
N MET A 30 -2.63 -2.97 9.50
CA MET A 30 -1.80 -3.13 10.70
C MET A 30 -1.51 -1.79 11.39
N ALA A 31 -1.29 -0.73 10.61
CA ALA A 31 -1.06 0.62 11.10
C ALA A 31 -2.28 1.18 11.82
N LYS A 32 -3.48 1.05 11.22
CA LYS A 32 -4.75 1.44 11.85
C LYS A 32 -5.00 0.67 13.14
N ALA A 33 -4.77 -0.64 13.15
CA ALA A 33 -4.89 -1.46 14.35
C ALA A 33 -3.93 -1.00 15.47
N TYR A 34 -2.69 -0.67 15.12
CA TYR A 34 -1.72 -0.10 16.07
C TYR A 34 -2.19 1.24 16.65
N LEU A 35 -2.68 2.15 15.80
CA LEU A 35 -3.20 3.45 16.23
C LEU A 35 -4.45 3.30 17.12
N GLN A 36 -5.26 2.27 16.92
CA GLN A 36 -6.41 1.97 17.79
C GLN A 36 -6.03 1.28 19.11
N GLY A 37 -4.74 1.10 19.40
CA GLY A 37 -4.28 0.48 20.64
C GLY A 37 -4.37 -1.05 20.65
N CYS A 38 -4.51 -1.68 19.48
CA CYS A 38 -4.49 -3.14 19.39
C CYS A 38 -3.12 -3.68 19.85
N PRO A 39 -3.06 -4.67 20.76
CA PRO A 39 -1.81 -5.18 21.28
C PRO A 39 -0.95 -5.80 20.17
N MET A 40 0.32 -5.39 20.11
CA MET A 40 1.28 -5.91 19.14
C MET A 40 2.18 -6.96 19.79
N GLY A 41 1.80 -8.23 19.67
CA GLY A 41 2.64 -9.37 20.03
C GLY A 41 3.81 -9.57 19.07
N LYS A 42 4.74 -10.46 19.44
CA LYS A 42 5.99 -10.74 18.69
C LYS A 42 5.75 -11.00 17.20
N HIS A 43 4.75 -11.84 16.87
CA HIS A 43 4.43 -12.18 15.48
C HIS A 43 3.88 -10.99 14.68
N ARG A 44 2.98 -10.19 15.27
CA ARG A 44 2.43 -9.00 14.60
C ARG A 44 3.50 -7.96 14.33
N ARG A 45 4.41 -7.74 15.29
CA ARG A 45 5.56 -6.83 15.10
C ARG A 45 6.49 -7.30 13.99
N ALA A 46 6.79 -8.61 13.94
CA ALA A 46 7.62 -9.18 12.88
C ALA A 46 6.95 -9.00 11.50
N ALA A 47 5.66 -9.32 11.39
CA ALA A 47 4.89 -9.13 10.17
C ALA A 47 4.84 -7.65 9.74
N MET A 48 4.63 -6.72 10.67
CA MET A 48 4.68 -5.28 10.40
C MET A 48 6.04 -4.85 9.84
N LEU A 49 7.14 -5.35 10.43
CA LEU A 49 8.49 -5.00 9.99
C LEU A 49 8.80 -5.55 8.60
N GLU A 50 8.50 -6.82 8.36
CA GLU A 50 8.73 -7.46 7.06
C GLU A 50 7.92 -6.77 5.96
N ASN A 51 6.62 -6.57 6.22
CA ASN A 51 5.72 -5.95 5.27
C ASN A 51 6.12 -4.50 4.97
N ALA A 52 6.50 -3.72 5.99
CA ALA A 52 6.94 -2.34 5.79
C ALA A 52 8.25 -2.23 5.01
N ARG A 53 9.20 -3.17 5.21
CA ARG A 53 10.44 -3.21 4.41
C ARG A 53 10.15 -3.48 2.95
N HIS A 54 9.26 -4.43 2.68
CA HIS A 54 8.89 -4.77 1.31
C HIS A 54 8.21 -3.60 0.60
N VAL A 55 7.22 -2.97 1.25
CA VAL A 55 6.51 -1.82 0.66
C VAL A 55 7.45 -0.62 0.45
N GLU A 56 8.38 -0.38 1.38
CA GLU A 56 9.36 0.69 1.22
C GLU A 56 10.31 0.47 0.05
N ALA A 57 10.80 -0.76 -0.14
CA ALA A 57 11.69 -1.10 -1.25
C ALA A 57 10.99 -0.90 -2.61
N GLU A 58 9.80 -1.49 -2.77
CA GLU A 58 8.99 -1.35 -3.99
C GLU A 58 8.60 0.11 -4.27
N ALA A 59 8.29 0.89 -3.22
CA ALA A 59 7.98 2.32 -3.38
C ALA A 59 9.21 3.16 -3.78
N ILE A 60 10.44 2.69 -3.55
CA ILE A 60 11.66 3.31 -4.08
C ILE A 60 11.76 3.05 -5.57
N ASP A 61 11.60 1.80 -5.97
CA ASP A 61 11.76 1.38 -7.37
C ASP A 61 10.67 1.99 -8.25
N LEU A 62 9.39 1.89 -7.86
CA LEU A 62 8.26 2.50 -8.58
C LEU A 62 8.33 4.02 -8.57
N GLY A 63 8.67 4.63 -7.42
CA GLY A 63 8.75 6.08 -7.29
C GLY A 63 9.92 6.70 -8.07
N GLY A 64 11.00 5.94 -8.31
CA GLY A 64 12.12 6.34 -9.16
C GLY A 64 11.80 6.19 -10.66
N MET A 65 11.12 5.11 -11.04
CA MET A 65 10.69 4.90 -12.42
C MET A 65 9.74 6.00 -12.92
N VAL A 66 8.80 6.48 -12.10
CA VAL A 66 7.90 7.59 -12.49
C VAL A 66 8.68 8.88 -12.82
N SER A 67 9.86 9.10 -12.21
CA SER A 67 10.68 10.28 -12.52
C SER A 67 11.40 10.14 -13.87
N ASP A 68 11.73 8.91 -14.28
CA ASP A 68 12.47 8.63 -15.52
C ASP A 68 11.54 8.44 -16.74
N PHE A 69 10.31 7.94 -16.55
CA PHE A 69 9.34 7.67 -17.63
C PHE A 69 8.51 8.87 -18.08
N SER A 70 8.81 10.08 -17.63
CA SER A 70 8.16 11.31 -18.10
C SER A 70 8.47 11.67 -19.57
N GLN A 71 8.97 10.72 -20.39
CA GLN A 71 9.47 10.99 -21.74
C GLN A 71 9.03 10.06 -22.88
N ASP A 72 8.24 9.00 -22.70
CA ASP A 72 7.75 8.24 -23.88
C ASP A 72 6.36 7.60 -23.69
N GLU A 73 5.43 8.00 -24.56
CA GLU A 73 4.05 7.55 -24.68
C GLU A 73 3.96 6.36 -25.66
N ALA A 74 3.64 5.15 -25.19
CA ALA A 74 2.98 4.07 -25.97
C ALA A 74 2.83 2.75 -25.19
N SER A 75 2.16 2.76 -24.04
CA SER A 75 1.53 1.56 -23.46
C SER A 75 0.54 2.05 -22.41
N ALA A 76 -0.62 1.40 -22.28
CA ALA A 76 -1.65 1.78 -21.32
C ALA A 76 -1.00 2.06 -19.95
N PRO A 77 -1.11 3.30 -19.42
CA PRO A 77 -0.35 3.68 -18.26
C PRO A 77 -0.83 2.84 -17.07
N PRO A 78 0.08 2.21 -16.31
CA PRO A 78 -0.29 1.71 -14.98
C PRO A 78 -0.90 2.87 -14.19
N PRO A 79 -1.73 2.62 -13.16
CA PRO A 79 -2.23 3.68 -12.30
C PRO A 79 -1.04 4.41 -11.67
N SER A 80 -0.59 5.46 -12.34
CA SER A 80 0.67 6.12 -12.02
C SER A 80 0.35 7.05 -10.86
N TYR A 81 0.38 6.49 -9.66
CA TYR A 81 0.33 7.30 -8.45
C TYR A 81 1.43 8.37 -8.53
N ASP A 82 1.09 9.59 -8.14
CA ASP A 82 2.06 10.69 -8.16
C ASP A 82 3.21 10.44 -7.17
N HIS A 83 4.35 11.09 -7.37
CA HIS A 83 5.51 11.03 -6.47
C HIS A 83 5.16 11.30 -5.01
N LEU A 84 4.18 12.18 -4.77
CA LEU A 84 3.69 12.48 -3.43
C LEU A 84 3.08 11.25 -2.74
N PHE A 85 2.38 10.37 -3.48
CA PHE A 85 1.86 9.12 -2.93
C PHE A 85 2.99 8.22 -2.46
N TYR A 86 4.00 7.98 -3.30
CA TYR A 86 5.13 7.13 -2.95
C TYR A 86 5.96 7.70 -1.79
N GLN A 87 6.10 9.03 -1.70
CA GLN A 87 6.71 9.67 -0.54
C GLN A 87 5.94 9.41 0.76
N ARG A 88 4.61 9.49 0.72
CA ARG A 88 3.75 9.18 1.88
C ARG A 88 3.83 7.71 2.28
N VAL A 89 3.82 6.80 1.30
CA VAL A 89 4.02 5.36 1.51
C VAL A 89 5.34 5.09 2.24
N LYS A 90 6.44 5.70 1.78
CA LYS A 90 7.76 5.61 2.42
C LYS A 90 7.73 6.13 3.86
N LEU A 91 7.14 7.30 4.09
CA LEU A 91 7.04 7.89 5.43
C LEU A 91 6.29 6.95 6.39
N ILE A 92 5.15 6.41 5.98
CA ILE A 92 4.39 5.46 6.80
C ILE A 92 5.20 4.19 7.07
N ALA A 93 5.89 3.64 6.07
CA ALA A 93 6.74 2.47 6.27
C ALA A 93 7.81 2.72 7.34
N VAL A 94 8.45 3.89 7.34
CA VAL A 94 9.39 4.31 8.38
C VAL A 94 8.73 4.38 9.76
N MET A 95 7.56 5.01 9.86
CA MET A 95 6.82 5.14 11.13
C MET A 95 6.37 3.79 11.69
N ILE A 96 5.88 2.88 10.83
CA ILE A 96 5.49 1.51 11.18
C ILE A 96 6.68 0.71 11.66
N LYS A 97 7.82 0.78 10.97
CA LYS A 97 9.05 0.12 11.43
C LYS A 97 9.46 0.61 12.82
N ALA A 98 9.35 1.92 13.08
CA ALA A 98 9.66 2.46 14.40
C ALA A 98 8.68 1.96 15.47
N ALA A 99 7.38 1.99 15.19
CA ALA A 99 6.35 1.47 16.09
C ALA A 99 6.55 -0.03 16.39
N ALA A 100 6.81 -0.84 15.38
CA ALA A 100 7.00 -2.28 15.53
C ALA A 100 8.26 -2.62 16.36
N LYS A 101 9.32 -1.82 16.24
CA LYS A 101 10.53 -1.90 17.10
C LYS A 101 10.28 -1.45 18.54
N GLY A 102 9.11 -0.89 18.85
CA GLY A 102 8.74 -0.46 20.20
C GLY A 102 9.20 0.95 20.56
N PHE A 103 9.56 1.78 19.58
CA PHE A 103 9.84 3.18 19.85
C PHE A 103 8.55 3.90 20.26
N PRO A 104 8.59 4.74 21.31
CA PRO A 104 7.44 5.54 21.70
C PRO A 104 7.08 6.51 20.58
N ILE A 105 5.79 6.65 20.33
CA ILE A 105 5.25 7.58 19.34
C ILE A 105 4.50 8.68 20.09
N SER A 106 4.91 9.93 19.90
CA SER A 106 4.21 11.08 20.47
C SER A 106 2.84 11.27 19.82
N ASP A 107 1.92 11.94 20.50
CA ASP A 107 0.57 12.20 19.97
C ASP A 107 0.61 12.93 18.64
N HIS A 108 1.52 13.91 18.49
CA HIS A 108 1.73 14.59 17.22
C HIS A 108 2.11 13.60 16.09
N ARG A 109 3.06 12.68 16.34
CA ARG A 109 3.44 11.67 15.36
C ARG A 109 2.32 10.67 15.08
N ARG A 110 1.46 10.36 16.07
CA ARG A 110 0.28 9.53 15.87
C ARG A 110 -0.71 10.19 14.94
N SER A 111 -1.00 11.49 15.13
CA SER A 111 -1.86 12.27 14.24
C SER A 111 -1.30 12.33 12.83
N SER A 112 -0.01 12.65 12.67
CA SER A 112 0.62 12.66 11.35
C SER A 112 0.60 11.28 10.66
N MET A 113 0.74 10.19 11.43
CA MET A 113 0.63 8.84 10.89
C MET A 113 -0.79 8.59 10.36
N GLN A 114 -1.80 8.98 11.13
CA GLN A 114 -3.21 8.85 10.75
C GLN A 114 -3.53 9.65 9.48
N GLU A 115 -3.12 10.91 9.41
CA GLU A 115 -3.32 11.77 8.24
C GLU A 115 -2.71 11.18 6.96
N ASN A 116 -1.47 10.66 7.05
CA ASN A 116 -0.84 10.03 5.89
C ASN A 116 -1.57 8.75 5.48
N ILE A 117 -2.03 7.94 6.43
CA ILE A 117 -2.85 6.75 6.14
C ILE A 117 -4.11 7.17 5.38
N ASP A 118 -4.79 8.21 5.82
CA ASP A 118 -6.06 8.64 5.23
C ASP A 118 -5.86 9.19 3.81
N MET A 119 -4.79 9.94 3.55
CA MET A 119 -4.45 10.43 2.20
C MET A 119 -4.09 9.28 1.24
N ILE A 120 -3.38 8.26 1.72
CA ILE A 120 -3.10 7.06 0.91
C ILE A 120 -4.41 6.30 0.63
N CYS A 121 -5.26 6.11 1.64
CA CYS A 121 -6.58 5.50 1.46
C CYS A 121 -7.42 6.25 0.41
N GLN A 122 -7.43 7.57 0.45
CA GLN A 122 -8.13 8.39 -0.56
C GLN A 122 -7.56 8.15 -1.96
N SER A 123 -6.23 8.12 -2.10
CA SER A 123 -5.56 7.86 -3.38
C SER A 123 -5.93 6.47 -3.92
N LEU A 124 -5.91 5.44 -3.06
CA LEU A 124 -6.29 4.07 -3.42
C LEU A 124 -7.78 3.94 -3.79
N VAL A 125 -8.68 4.71 -3.18
CA VAL A 125 -10.11 4.68 -3.52
C VAL A 125 -10.38 5.32 -4.87
N SER A 126 -9.74 6.46 -5.15
CA SER A 126 -9.86 7.15 -6.44
C SER A 126 -9.39 6.27 -7.60
N ASP A 127 -8.38 5.43 -7.38
CA ASP A 127 -7.90 4.45 -8.35
C ASP A 127 -8.93 3.35 -8.68
N ASN A 128 -9.63 2.79 -7.69
CA ASN A 128 -10.70 1.81 -7.97
C ASN A 128 -11.94 2.44 -8.65
N GLY A 129 -12.02 3.78 -8.70
CA GLY A 129 -13.11 4.52 -9.34
C GLY A 129 -12.99 4.57 -10.87
N THR A 130 -11.78 4.53 -11.42
CA THR A 130 -11.52 4.57 -12.87
C THR A 130 -11.82 3.23 -13.54
N ASP A 131 -11.62 2.10 -12.83
CA ASP A 131 -11.95 0.76 -13.32
C ASP A 131 -13.47 0.52 -13.50
N ASN A 132 -14.30 1.23 -12.74
CA ASN A 132 -15.77 1.09 -12.83
C ASN A 132 -16.37 1.79 -14.06
N ILE A 133 -15.72 2.82 -14.62
CA ILE A 133 -16.24 3.55 -15.79
C ILE A 133 -15.90 2.81 -17.09
N ALA A 134 -14.74 2.13 -17.14
CA ALA A 134 -14.35 1.33 -18.31
C ALA A 134 -15.26 0.11 -18.53
N SER A 135 -15.91 -0.39 -17.47
CA SER A 135 -16.79 -1.56 -17.54
C SER A 135 -18.23 -1.25 -18.00
N GLN A 136 -18.55 0.01 -18.33
CA GLN A 136 -19.92 0.46 -18.65
C GLN A 136 -20.14 0.93 -20.10
N GLN A 137 -19.15 0.82 -21.00
CA GLN A 137 -19.28 1.23 -22.41
C GLN A 137 -19.36 0.07 -23.42
N VAL A 138 -19.74 -1.14 -22.99
CA VAL A 138 -20.12 -2.22 -23.92
C VAL A 138 -21.47 -2.78 -23.51
N ALA A 139 -22.54 -2.09 -23.91
CA ALA A 139 -23.90 -2.61 -23.97
C ALA A 139 -24.62 -1.99 -25.16
#